data_AF-A0A2V9U7S7-F1
#
_entry.id   AF-A0A2V9U7S7-F1
#
_cell.length_a   1.000
_cell.length_b   1.000
_cell.length_c   1.000
_cell.angle_alpha   90.00
_cell.angle_beta   90.00
_cell.angle_gamma   90.00
#
_symmetry.space_group_name_H-M   'P 1'
#
loop_
_entity.id
_entity.type
_entity.pdbx_description
1 polymer ?
#
loop_
_entity_poly.entity_id
_entity_poly.type
_entity_poly.pdbx_seq_one_letter_code
_entity_poly.pdbx_strand_id
1 'polypeptide(L)'
;MVDQKTALAELVRSFPQLSSSQIWTASGNHDRQWFEFARLLSGLYHRRDYESVRASFDHLERFLAEGNSYVRGWVTGFLQFLQDVTCWSTPNSDAFMGFLGPNSRRLWQTFDAIRSDLADCPVLEAEILMWRVAHHEESTQVGVSGGIASKLAGHSGSI
;
A
#
# COMPACT_ATOMS: atom_id res chain seq x y z
N MET A 1 26.30 8.26 1.64
CA MET A 1 24.83 8.21 1.46
C MET A 1 24.55 7.50 0.15
N VAL A 2 23.80 6.41 0.18
CA VAL A 2 23.52 5.58 -1.01
C VAL A 2 22.35 6.19 -1.79
N ASP A 3 22.57 6.53 -3.06
CA ASP A 3 21.51 6.96 -3.98
C ASP A 3 20.86 5.76 -4.70
N GLN A 4 19.74 6.00 -5.37
CA GLN A 4 18.96 4.96 -6.07
C GLN A 4 19.78 4.19 -7.09
N LYS A 5 20.52 4.89 -7.96
CA LYS A 5 21.25 4.24 -9.06
C LYS A 5 22.33 3.33 -8.49
N THR A 6 23.01 3.81 -7.45
CA THR A 6 24.04 3.05 -6.74
C THR A 6 23.43 1.83 -6.03
N ALA A 7 22.32 1.99 -5.31
CA ALA A 7 21.64 0.88 -4.63
C ALA A 7 21.18 -0.21 -5.61
N LEU A 8 20.50 0.17 -6.69
CA LEU A 8 20.01 -0.78 -7.68
C LEU A 8 21.14 -1.48 -8.44
N ALA A 9 22.17 -0.73 -8.85
CA ALA A 9 23.34 -1.32 -9.49
C ALA A 9 24.06 -2.32 -8.58
N GLU A 10 24.14 -2.03 -7.29
CA GLU A 10 24.74 -2.94 -6.32
C GLU A 10 23.93 -4.22 -6.13
N LEU A 11 22.59 -4.09 -6.06
CA LEU A 11 21.69 -5.23 -5.95
C LEU A 11 21.80 -6.12 -7.20
N VAL A 12 21.82 -5.53 -8.39
CA VAL A 12 22.00 -6.22 -9.67
C VAL A 12 23.37 -6.90 -9.76
N ARG A 13 24.43 -6.25 -9.28
CA ARG A 13 25.78 -6.84 -9.21
C ARG A 13 25.83 -8.05 -8.30
N SER A 14 25.12 -8.00 -7.18
CA SER A 14 25.07 -9.08 -6.19
C SER A 14 24.15 -10.21 -6.64
N PHE A 15 23.14 -9.91 -7.44
CA PHE A 15 22.19 -10.86 -8.01
C PHE A 15 22.05 -10.68 -9.52
N PRO A 16 22.99 -11.22 -10.33
CA PRO A 16 23.00 -11.06 -11.79
C PRO A 16 21.74 -11.55 -12.50
N GLN A 17 20.94 -12.40 -11.84
CA GLN A 17 19.63 -12.87 -12.29
C GLN A 17 18.68 -11.70 -12.58
N LEU A 18 18.83 -10.59 -11.83
CA LEU A 18 18.04 -9.37 -12.01
C LEU A 18 18.44 -8.57 -13.26
N SER A 19 19.70 -8.66 -13.70
CA SER A 19 20.23 -7.96 -14.88
C SER A 19 19.52 -8.34 -16.18
N SER A 20 18.91 -9.53 -16.23
CA SER A 20 18.18 -10.02 -17.40
C SER A 20 16.94 -9.18 -17.73
N SER A 21 16.48 -8.36 -16.78
CA SER A 21 15.26 -7.59 -16.90
C SER A 21 15.56 -6.10 -17.05
N GLN A 22 15.06 -5.51 -18.14
CA GLN A 22 15.12 -4.06 -18.42
C GLN A 22 14.40 -3.22 -17.33
N ILE A 23 13.66 -3.87 -16.42
CA ILE A 23 12.96 -3.27 -15.28
C ILE A 23 13.94 -2.58 -14.30
N TRP A 24 15.18 -3.06 -14.19
CA TRP A 24 16.17 -2.51 -13.26
C TRP A 24 16.89 -1.25 -13.75
N THR A 25 16.70 -0.89 -15.03
CA THR A 25 17.23 0.35 -15.63
C THR A 25 16.16 1.44 -15.78
N ALA A 26 14.88 1.07 -15.70
CA ALA A 26 13.75 1.99 -15.78
C ALA A 26 13.40 2.57 -14.41
N SER A 27 13.75 3.84 -14.19
CA SER A 27 13.29 4.63 -13.04
C SER A 27 11.78 4.82 -13.11
N GLY A 28 11.01 4.11 -12.27
CA GLY A 28 9.59 4.42 -12.04
C GLY A 28 8.62 3.24 -11.98
N ASN A 29 9.06 2.01 -12.31
CA ASN A 29 8.19 0.83 -12.17
C ASN A 29 8.58 -0.01 -10.94
N HIS A 30 8.30 0.55 -9.76
CA HIS A 30 8.65 -0.09 -8.48
C HIS A 30 7.95 -1.42 -8.29
N ASP A 31 6.66 -1.52 -8.63
CA ASP A 31 5.89 -2.77 -8.49
C ASP A 31 6.53 -3.93 -9.24
N ARG A 32 6.97 -3.70 -10.48
CA ARG A 32 7.67 -4.73 -11.25
C ARG A 32 9.05 -5.06 -10.66
N GLN A 33 9.78 -4.07 -10.16
CA GLN A 33 11.07 -4.30 -9.49
C GLN A 33 10.89 -5.15 -8.24
N TRP A 34 9.89 -4.82 -7.41
CA TRP A 34 9.54 -5.55 -6.21
C TRP A 34 9.08 -6.97 -6.52
N PHE A 35 8.24 -7.15 -7.54
CA PHE A 35 7.81 -8.47 -7.97
C PHE A 35 8.98 -9.35 -8.43
N GLU A 36 9.86 -8.83 -9.28
CA GLU A 36 11.04 -9.58 -9.75
C GLU A 36 11.99 -9.94 -8.59
N PHE A 37 12.16 -9.02 -7.65
CA PHE A 37 13.00 -9.27 -6.50
C PHE A 37 12.37 -10.28 -5.52
N ALA A 38 11.07 -10.20 -5.25
CA ALA A 38 10.34 -11.18 -4.46
C ALA A 38 10.35 -12.57 -5.11
N ARG A 39 10.25 -12.64 -6.45
CA ARG A 39 10.38 -13.87 -7.22
C ARG A 39 11.78 -14.49 -7.08
N LEU A 40 12.83 -13.66 -7.13
CA LEU A 40 14.20 -14.10 -6.86
C LEU A 40 14.33 -14.66 -5.45
N LEU A 41 13.91 -13.91 -4.42
CA LEU A 41 13.97 -14.35 -3.02
C LEU A 41 13.24 -15.68 -2.80
N SER A 42 12.05 -15.81 -3.37
CA SER A 42 11.27 -17.05 -3.33
C SER A 42 12.04 -18.20 -3.97
N GLY A 43 12.65 -17.99 -5.14
CA GLY A 43 13.46 -19.01 -5.82
C GLY A 43 14.72 -19.39 -5.05
N LEU A 44 15.39 -18.45 -4.37
CA LEU A 44 16.54 -18.73 -3.50
C LEU A 44 16.11 -19.54 -2.27
N TYR A 45 15.03 -19.14 -1.62
CA TYR A 45 14.48 -19.84 -0.46
C TYR A 45 14.09 -21.29 -0.78
N HIS A 46 13.38 -21.53 -1.89
CA HIS A 46 13.01 -22.89 -2.33
C HIS A 46 14.22 -23.77 -2.65
N ARG A 47 15.30 -23.17 -3.19
CA ARG A 47 16.57 -23.86 -3.44
C ARG A 47 17.42 -24.05 -2.18
N ARG A 48 16.94 -23.60 -1.02
CA ARG A 48 17.64 -23.59 0.27
C ARG A 48 18.96 -22.81 0.25
N ASP A 49 19.07 -21.84 -0.66
CA ASP A 49 20.19 -20.91 -0.71
C ASP A 49 19.97 -19.78 0.31
N TYR A 50 20.00 -20.14 1.58
CA TYR A 50 19.74 -19.22 2.69
C TYR A 50 20.84 -18.18 2.87
N GLU A 51 22.04 -18.43 2.35
CA GLU A 51 23.12 -17.45 2.35
C GLU A 51 22.80 -16.30 1.40
N SER A 52 22.36 -16.59 0.17
CA SER A 52 21.93 -15.55 -0.77
C SER A 52 20.67 -14.82 -0.30
N VAL A 53 19.74 -15.51 0.37
CA VAL A 53 18.58 -14.86 1.01
C VAL A 53 19.07 -13.90 2.09
N ARG A 54 19.95 -14.35 3.01
CA ARG A 54 20.51 -13.48 4.06
C ARG A 54 21.23 -12.27 3.48
N ALA A 55 22.11 -12.47 2.49
CA ALA A 55 22.81 -11.39 1.82
C ALA A 55 21.84 -10.36 1.22
N SER A 56 20.72 -10.82 0.65
CA SER A 56 19.68 -9.93 0.13
C SER A 56 19.08 -9.04 1.22
N PHE A 57 18.75 -9.61 2.39
CA PHE A 57 18.23 -8.85 3.52
C PHE A 57 19.28 -7.95 4.16
N ASP A 58 20.55 -8.34 4.16
CA ASP A 58 21.65 -7.47 4.61
C ASP A 58 21.79 -6.23 3.72
N HIS A 59 21.60 -6.37 2.40
CA HIS A 59 21.53 -5.22 1.49
C HIS A 59 20.35 -4.30 1.82
N LEU A 60 19.15 -4.85 2.05
CA LEU A 60 17.97 -4.06 2.42
C LEU A 60 18.17 -3.31 3.74
N GLU A 61 18.75 -3.99 4.74
CA GLU A 61 19.05 -3.41 6.04
C GLU A 61 20.03 -2.24 5.92
N ARG A 62 21.10 -2.41 5.13
CA ARG A 62 22.06 -1.33 4.87
C ARG A 62 21.43 -0.18 4.10
N PHE A 63 20.56 -0.46 3.13
CA PHE A 63 19.83 0.58 2.39
C PHE A 63 18.88 1.38 3.30
N LEU A 64 18.25 0.75 4.29
CA LEU A 64 17.48 1.47 5.31
C LEU A 64 18.37 2.37 6.16
N ALA A 65 19.55 1.90 6.58
CA ALA A 65 20.46 2.65 7.43
C ALA A 65 21.13 3.82 6.67
N GLU A 66 21.70 3.56 5.50
CA GLU A 66 22.64 4.45 4.78
C GLU A 66 22.06 5.11 3.52
N GLY A 67 20.89 4.65 3.07
CA GLY A 67 20.20 5.17 1.90
C GLY A 67 19.67 6.58 2.08
N ASN A 68 19.52 7.30 0.98
CA ASN A 68 18.75 8.54 0.96
C ASN A 68 17.24 8.27 1.16
N SER A 69 16.44 9.32 1.28
CA SER A 69 14.99 9.21 1.50
C SER A 69 14.29 8.34 0.44
N TYR A 70 14.72 8.44 -0.81
CA TYR A 70 14.17 7.64 -1.90
C TYR A 70 14.47 6.14 -1.72
N VAL A 71 15.73 5.78 -1.48
CA VAL A 71 16.14 4.38 -1.30
C VAL A 71 15.45 3.77 -0.08
N ARG A 72 15.37 4.52 1.02
CA ARG A 72 14.62 4.10 2.20
C ARG A 72 13.15 3.87 1.89
N GLY A 73 12.52 4.76 1.12
CA GLY A 73 11.15 4.61 0.65
C GLY A 73 10.96 3.37 -0.22
N TRP A 74 11.88 3.11 -1.15
CA TRP A 74 11.84 1.92 -2.02
C TRP A 74 11.93 0.62 -1.21
N VAL A 75 12.83 0.53 -0.22
CA VAL A 75 12.95 -0.65 0.64
C VAL A 75 11.72 -0.81 1.54
N THR A 76 11.20 0.30 2.07
CA THR A 76 9.99 0.29 2.90
C THR A 76 8.80 -0.25 2.11
N GLY A 77 8.60 0.23 0.87
CA GLY A 77 7.55 -0.27 -0.03
C GLY A 77 7.76 -1.72 -0.43
N PHE A 78 9.01 -2.13 -0.69
CA PHE A 78 9.32 -3.53 -0.96
C PHE A 78 8.96 -4.45 0.23
N LEU A 79 9.31 -4.07 1.46
CA LEU A 79 9.01 -4.87 2.65
C LEU A 79 7.51 -5.01 2.88
N GLN A 80 6.74 -3.93 2.67
CA GLN A 80 5.28 -3.97 2.71
C GLN A 80 4.73 -4.93 1.64
N PHE A 81 5.16 -4.79 0.39
CA PHE A 81 4.77 -5.68 -0.71
C PHE A 81 5.10 -7.15 -0.41
N LEU A 82 6.30 -7.42 0.11
CA LEU A 82 6.74 -8.77 0.44
C LEU A 82 5.85 -9.38 1.54
N GLN A 83 5.56 -8.61 2.58
CA GLN A 83 4.66 -9.03 3.65
C GLN A 83 3.27 -9.37 3.09
N ASP A 84 2.71 -8.48 2.27
CA ASP A 84 1.39 -8.70 1.66
C ASP A 84 1.36 -9.98 0.81
N VAL A 85 2.39 -10.26 0.01
CA VAL A 85 2.46 -11.51 -0.79
C VAL A 85 2.63 -12.75 0.11
N THR A 86 3.43 -12.66 1.17
CA THR A 86 3.72 -13.81 2.05
C THR A 86 2.56 -14.16 2.97
N CYS A 87 1.80 -13.16 3.45
CA CYS A 87 0.60 -13.35 4.27
C CYS A 87 -0.49 -14.17 3.55
N TRP A 88 -0.49 -14.16 2.21
CA TRP A 88 -1.46 -14.93 1.41
C TRP A 88 -1.02 -16.38 1.19
N SER A 89 0.22 -16.73 1.55
CA SER A 89 0.79 -18.06 1.38
C SER A 89 0.98 -18.79 2.72
N THR A 90 -0.08 -19.42 3.23
CA THR A 90 0.10 -20.45 4.29
C THR A 90 0.78 -21.69 3.68
N PRO A 91 1.85 -22.24 4.29
CA PRO A 91 2.32 -22.05 5.67
C PRO A 91 3.57 -21.14 5.84
N ASN A 92 3.92 -20.32 4.86
CA ASN A 92 5.21 -19.61 4.80
C ASN A 92 5.14 -18.11 5.17
N SER A 93 4.11 -17.67 5.90
CA SER A 93 3.98 -16.25 6.33
C SER A 93 5.24 -15.73 7.04
N ASP A 94 5.94 -16.62 7.74
CA ASP A 94 7.10 -16.28 8.56
C ASP A 94 8.44 -16.63 7.90
N ALA A 95 8.42 -17.13 6.66
CA ALA A 95 9.60 -17.68 5.98
C ALA A 95 10.77 -16.69 5.91
N PHE A 96 10.47 -15.40 5.75
CA PHE A 96 11.47 -14.35 5.64
C PHE A 96 11.80 -13.63 6.94
N MET A 97 10.98 -13.80 7.99
CA MET A 97 11.18 -13.09 9.27
C MET A 97 12.56 -13.38 9.90
N GLY A 98 13.06 -14.61 9.75
CA GLY A 98 14.36 -15.02 10.26
C GLY A 98 15.57 -14.30 9.61
N PHE A 99 15.36 -13.63 8.48
CA PHE A 99 16.41 -12.91 7.75
C PHE A 99 16.35 -11.39 7.97
N LEU A 100 15.29 -10.86 8.59
CA LEU A 100 15.14 -9.43 8.84
C LEU A 100 16.15 -8.95 9.89
N GLY A 101 16.91 -7.92 9.52
CA GLY A 101 17.75 -7.13 10.40
C GLY A 101 16.93 -6.20 11.31
N PRO A 102 17.58 -5.41 12.19
CA PRO A 102 16.88 -4.60 13.20
C PRO A 102 15.90 -3.57 12.63
N ASN A 103 16.30 -2.80 11.61
CA ASN A 103 15.44 -1.75 11.03
C ASN A 103 14.32 -2.36 10.19
N SER A 104 14.65 -3.34 9.36
CA SER A 104 13.66 -4.06 8.53
C SER A 104 12.63 -4.81 9.40
N ARG A 105 13.05 -5.42 10.52
CA ARG A 105 12.14 -6.05 11.49
C ARG A 105 11.22 -5.05 12.18
N ARG A 106 11.73 -3.88 12.55
CA ARG A 106 10.91 -2.81 13.13
C ARG A 106 9.83 -2.33 12.16
N LEU A 107 10.17 -2.16 10.88
CA LEU A 107 9.20 -1.81 9.84
C LEU A 107 8.15 -2.91 9.67
N TRP A 108 8.57 -4.18 9.60
CA TRP A 108 7.68 -5.32 9.50
C TRP A 108 6.63 -5.35 10.62
N GLN A 109 7.07 -5.19 11.87
CA GLN A 109 6.18 -5.11 13.04
C GLN A 109 5.26 -3.90 13.00
N THR A 110 5.74 -2.77 12.49
CA THR A 110 4.92 -1.56 12.34
C THR A 110 3.79 -1.79 11.34
N PHE A 111 4.07 -2.45 10.22
CA PHE A 111 3.04 -2.83 9.25
C PHE A 111 2.03 -3.82 9.81
N ASP A 112 2.48 -4.80 10.60
CA ASP A 112 1.58 -5.73 11.29
C ASP A 112 0.66 -5.00 12.27
N ALA A 113 1.18 -4.06 13.06
CA ALA A 113 0.38 -3.25 13.96
C ALA A 113 -0.67 -2.42 13.22
N ILE A 114 -0.28 -1.72 12.14
CA ILE A 114 -1.22 -0.94 11.31
C ILE A 114 -2.30 -1.84 10.72
N ARG A 115 -1.94 -3.04 10.25
CA ARG A 115 -2.90 -3.99 9.67
C ARG A 115 -3.86 -4.52 10.74
N SER A 116 -3.38 -4.79 11.95
CA SER A 116 -4.22 -5.17 13.09
C SER A 116 -5.19 -4.04 13.44
N ASP A 117 -4.69 -2.81 13.59
CA ASP A 117 -5.52 -1.64 13.91
C ASP A 117 -6.59 -1.40 12.85
N LEU A 118 -6.26 -1.59 11.56
CA LEU A 118 -7.22 -1.48 10.45
C LEU A 118 -8.21 -2.65 10.39
N ALA A 119 -7.81 -3.86 10.79
CA ALA A 119 -8.73 -5.00 10.89
C ALA A 119 -9.75 -4.80 12.02
N ASP A 120 -9.34 -4.10 13.07
CA ASP A 120 -10.20 -3.68 14.19
C ASP A 120 -11.04 -2.44 13.87
N CYS A 121 -10.82 -1.75 12.74
CA CYS A 121 -11.79 -0.79 12.21
C CYS A 121 -13.00 -1.58 11.68
N PRO A 122 -14.16 -1.57 12.36
CA PRO A 122 -15.30 -2.29 11.87
C PRO A 122 -15.69 -1.69 10.52
N VAL A 123 -15.69 -2.51 9.47
CA VAL A 123 -16.23 -2.19 8.14
C VAL A 123 -17.59 -1.47 8.26
N LEU A 124 -18.35 -1.76 9.32
CA LEU A 124 -19.58 -1.08 9.71
C LEU A 124 -19.45 0.44 9.90
N GLU A 125 -18.38 0.98 10.52
CA GLU A 125 -18.24 2.43 10.70
C GLU A 125 -17.97 3.14 9.37
N ALA A 126 -17.14 2.54 8.51
CA ALA A 126 -16.89 3.06 7.17
C ALA A 126 -18.15 2.96 6.28
N GLU A 127 -18.90 1.86 6.35
CA GLU A 127 -20.20 1.68 5.67
C GLU A 127 -21.26 2.63 6.20
N ILE A 128 -21.36 2.86 7.51
CA ILE A 128 -22.30 3.81 8.12
C ILE A 128 -21.95 5.26 7.72
N LEU A 129 -20.65 5.59 7.62
CA LEU A 129 -20.20 6.91 7.15
C LEU A 129 -20.47 7.08 5.65
N MET A 130 -20.22 6.07 4.82
CA MET A 130 -20.56 6.08 3.39
C MET A 130 -22.07 6.14 3.17
N TRP A 131 -22.86 5.41 3.96
CA TRP A 131 -24.31 5.46 3.94
C TRP A 131 -24.82 6.85 4.32
N ARG A 132 -24.28 7.46 5.38
CA ARG A 132 -24.64 8.83 5.79
C ARG A 132 -24.32 9.87 4.72
N VAL A 133 -23.18 9.77 4.05
CA VAL A 133 -22.83 10.68 2.94
C VAL A 133 -23.75 10.46 1.75
N ALA A 134 -24.02 9.21 1.37
CA ALA A 134 -24.88 8.88 0.23
C ALA A 134 -26.35 9.23 0.46
N HIS A 135 -26.83 9.22 1.71
CA HIS A 135 -28.23 9.49 2.06
C HIS A 135 -28.47 10.87 2.68
N HIS A 136 -27.44 11.72 2.79
CA HIS A 136 -27.61 13.10 3.26
C HIS A 136 -28.20 14.04 2.20
N GLU A 137 -28.26 13.64 0.91
CA GLU A 137 -28.84 14.48 -0.15
C GLU A 137 -30.37 14.37 -0.28
N GLU A 138 -31.02 13.37 0.34
CA GLU A 138 -32.47 13.18 0.19
C GLU A 138 -33.35 14.05 1.11
N SER A 139 -32.76 14.86 2.00
CA SER A 139 -33.52 15.73 2.92
C SER A 139 -33.56 17.22 2.53
N THR A 140 -33.13 17.58 1.32
CA THR A 140 -33.24 18.97 0.79
C THR A 140 -34.37 19.13 -0.24
N GLN A 141 -35.45 18.36 -0.12
CA GLN A 141 -36.69 18.57 -0.90
C GLN A 141 -37.96 18.45 -0.04
N VAL A 142 -38.14 19.30 0.97
CA VAL A 142 -39.48 19.63 1.47
C VAL A 142 -39.57 21.11 1.83
N GLY A 143 -40.41 21.85 1.08
CA GLY A 143 -40.74 23.27 1.25
C GLY A 143 -40.17 24.11 0.12
N VAL A 144 -40.88 24.41 -0.95
CA VAL A 144 -42.11 25.21 -0.98
C VAL A 144 -43.05 24.70 -2.08
N SER A 145 -44.16 24.09 -1.70
CA SER A 145 -45.36 24.01 -2.55
C SER A 145 -46.55 24.38 -1.68
N GLY A 146 -46.92 25.66 -1.74
CA GLY A 146 -47.94 26.23 -0.88
C GLY A 146 -48.21 27.68 -1.23
N GLY A 147 -49.08 27.90 -2.22
CA GLY A 147 -49.68 29.22 -2.45
C GLY A 147 -49.89 29.56 -3.92
N ILE A 148 -51.03 29.17 -4.47
CA ILE A 148 -52.04 30.12 -4.97
C ILE A 148 -53.36 29.36 -5.19
N ALA A 149 -54.25 29.48 -4.20
CA ALA A 149 -55.67 29.20 -4.37
C ALA A 149 -56.30 30.38 -5.12
N SER A 150 -56.58 30.22 -6.41
CA SER A 150 -57.47 31.13 -7.15
C SER A 150 -58.92 30.75 -6.84
N LYS A 151 -59.51 31.43 -5.84
CA LYS A 151 -60.94 31.39 -5.56
C LYS A 151 -61.60 32.64 -6.11
N LEU A 152 -62.46 32.43 -7.10
CA LEU A 152 -63.50 33.35 -7.57
C LEU A 152 -64.32 33.92 -6.40
N ALA A 153 -64.39 35.25 -6.28
CA ALA A 153 -65.56 35.98 -5.80
C ALA A 153 -65.39 37.51 -5.92
N GLY A 154 -66.28 38.14 -6.70
CA GLY A 154 -66.94 39.40 -6.36
C GLY A 154 -66.14 40.70 -6.37
N HIS A 155 -66.32 41.49 -7.42
CA HIS A 155 -66.31 42.96 -7.30
C HIS A 155 -67.67 43.48 -7.77
N SER A 156 -68.44 43.95 -6.79
CA SER A 156 -69.58 44.84 -6.99
C SER A 156 -69.08 46.30 -7.04
N GLY A 157 -69.46 47.02 -8.09
CA GLY A 157 -70.10 48.36 -7.98
C GLY A 157 -69.24 49.62 -7.74
N SER A 158 -69.17 50.46 -8.79
CA SER A 158 -69.28 51.94 -8.86
C SER A 158 -68.60 52.36 -10.18
N ILE A 159 -69.18 53.11 -11.11
CA ILE A 159 -70.19 54.19 -11.11
C ILE A 159 -71.09 53.99 -12.34
#